data_AF-A0A5J4WFV5-F1
#
_entry.id   AF-A0A5J4WFV5-F1
#
_cell.length_a   1.000
_cell.length_b   1.000
_cell.length_c   1.000
_cell.angle_alpha   90.00
_cell.angle_beta   90.00
_cell.angle_gamma   90.00
#
_symmetry.space_group_name_H-M   'P 1'
#
loop_
_entity.id
_entity.type
_entity.pdbx_description
1 polymer ?
#
loop_
_entity_poly.entity_id
_entity_poly.type
_entity_poly.pdbx_seq_one_letter_code
_entity_poly.pdbx_strand_id
1 'polypeptide(L)'
;MKGCYSAKNGGGLFIIIVSSNVETAAYLSNMYILNCSSQWNGGGIYIVAQVNTTLSLTGQFEFDNCSSIDYDYSGGGIYIEMSNPLQGFQMQSIQMEGNYTFFNCSSYSQGGGMYISTYDQEGIQINCDCLFQNCTSNNGGGLFISNAGSGDLTQLGGNFTFENCIAQSFGGGLFIESASNSTFLIDDFTFLECSSRSGGGIFLSMTANSKQIINGGQFNYCYTTMYGGGISASFSNNSELILNDTCLFFKCNCLGCGGAIYANINYSLPFQFNISDTAIYECLAEHSPYYSQYQSGFGGGIFLTGNGDYDPSTESLDFRGMNIYGNCADCGGQTGEYIKGNYNDKYSDFEDIEGISADQITFNSLSLEQIEQQQAPLQQYWDII
;
A
#
# COMPACT_ATOMS: atom_id res chain seq x y z
N MET A 1 4.40 -29.19 -9.12
CA MET A 1 5.17 -28.88 -10.34
C MET A 1 6.55 -28.42 -9.93
N LYS A 2 7.62 -28.83 -10.63
CA LYS A 2 9.00 -28.47 -10.26
C LYS A 2 9.86 -28.21 -11.48
N GLY A 3 10.62 -27.12 -11.47
CA GLY A 3 11.61 -26.82 -12.53
C GLY A 3 10.98 -26.48 -13.88
N CYS A 4 9.75 -25.95 -13.89
CA CYS A 4 9.04 -25.65 -15.13
C CYS A 4 9.51 -24.32 -15.71
N TYR A 5 9.52 -24.22 -17.03
CA TYR A 5 9.94 -23.01 -17.73
C TYR A 5 9.01 -22.73 -18.91
N SER A 6 8.55 -21.49 -19.03
CA SER A 6 7.82 -20.99 -20.20
C SER A 6 8.57 -19.85 -20.86
N ALA A 7 8.75 -19.94 -22.19
CA ALA A 7 9.27 -18.83 -23.00
C ALA A 7 8.25 -17.69 -23.17
N LYS A 8 7.04 -17.84 -22.62
CA LYS A 8 5.97 -16.84 -22.58
C LYS A 8 5.42 -16.77 -21.16
N ASN A 9 4.10 -16.79 -20.99
CA ASN A 9 3.42 -16.76 -19.70
C ASN A 9 3.32 -18.15 -19.06
N GLY A 10 3.14 -18.21 -17.74
CA GLY A 10 2.72 -19.41 -17.02
C GLY A 10 3.80 -20.47 -16.98
N GLY A 11 4.81 -20.31 -16.12
CA GLY A 11 5.93 -21.26 -16.05
C GLY A 11 5.48 -22.67 -15.67
N GLY A 12 4.58 -22.80 -14.68
CA GLY A 12 3.95 -24.07 -14.31
C GLY A 12 2.60 -24.29 -14.99
N LEU A 13 1.71 -23.30 -14.94
CA LEU A 13 0.36 -23.37 -15.52
C LEU A 13 0.01 -22.11 -16.29
N PHE A 14 -0.69 -22.31 -17.40
CA PHE A 14 -1.27 -21.26 -18.23
C PHE A 14 -2.76 -21.52 -18.37
N ILE A 15 -3.59 -20.59 -17.88
CA ILE A 15 -5.04 -20.72 -17.83
C ILE A 15 -5.66 -19.50 -18.50
N ILE A 16 -6.51 -19.75 -19.49
CA ILE A 16 -7.40 -18.73 -20.05
C ILE A 16 -8.83 -19.25 -19.93
N ILE A 17 -9.67 -18.51 -19.22
CA ILE A 17 -11.10 -18.76 -19.10
C ILE A 17 -11.80 -17.70 -19.94
N VAL A 18 -12.27 -18.10 -21.12
CA VAL A 18 -12.97 -17.20 -22.04
C VAL A 18 -14.46 -17.18 -21.72
N SER A 19 -15.08 -16.03 -21.96
CA SER A 19 -16.53 -15.84 -21.81
C SER A 19 -17.30 -16.82 -22.70
N SER A 20 -18.38 -17.37 -22.15
CA SER A 20 -19.23 -18.31 -22.87
C SER A 20 -20.69 -18.16 -22.43
N ASN A 21 -21.63 -18.64 -23.25
CA ASN A 21 -23.06 -18.64 -22.93
C ASN A 21 -23.44 -19.67 -21.86
N VAL A 22 -22.46 -20.46 -21.39
CA VAL A 22 -22.57 -21.39 -20.27
C VAL A 22 -21.50 -21.03 -19.23
N GLU A 23 -21.84 -21.25 -17.97
CA GLU A 23 -20.93 -21.06 -16.84
C GLU A 23 -19.64 -21.84 -17.09
N THR A 24 -18.52 -21.11 -17.16
CA THR A 24 -17.19 -21.68 -17.42
C THR A 24 -16.35 -21.48 -16.18
N ALA A 25 -15.90 -22.58 -15.58
CA ALA A 25 -15.21 -22.54 -14.30
C ALA A 25 -13.88 -23.28 -14.33
N ALA A 26 -12.89 -22.73 -13.66
CA ALA A 26 -11.63 -23.41 -13.34
C ALA A 26 -11.51 -23.59 -11.82
N TYR A 27 -11.26 -24.82 -11.41
CA TYR A 27 -11.08 -25.20 -10.01
C TYR A 27 -9.67 -25.74 -9.84
N LEU A 28 -8.84 -25.02 -9.08
CA LEU A 28 -7.53 -25.51 -8.65
C LEU A 28 -7.57 -25.75 -7.14
N SER A 29 -6.90 -26.82 -6.71
CA SER A 29 -6.69 -27.06 -5.29
C SER A 29 -5.36 -27.75 -5.02
N ASN A 30 -4.79 -27.46 -3.85
CA ASN A 30 -3.65 -28.18 -3.29
C ASN A 30 -2.46 -28.28 -4.25
N MET A 31 -1.84 -27.14 -4.55
CA MET A 31 -0.75 -27.09 -5.53
C MET A 31 0.56 -26.62 -4.93
N TYR A 32 1.62 -27.35 -5.24
CA TYR A 32 3.00 -27.01 -4.87
C TYR A 32 3.79 -26.74 -6.14
N ILE A 33 4.29 -25.52 -6.31
CA ILE A 33 5.03 -25.05 -7.50
C ILE A 33 6.41 -24.58 -7.06
N LEU A 34 7.45 -25.28 -7.51
CA LEU A 34 8.82 -25.08 -7.03
C LEU A 34 9.76 -24.80 -8.19
N ASN A 35 10.54 -23.72 -8.11
CA ASN A 35 11.55 -23.37 -9.13
C ASN A 35 10.96 -23.25 -10.54
N CYS A 36 9.78 -22.63 -10.67
CA CYS A 36 9.14 -22.43 -11.97
C CYS A 36 9.34 -21.01 -12.46
N SER A 37 9.51 -20.81 -13.76
CA SER A 37 9.67 -19.46 -14.29
C SER A 37 9.04 -19.25 -15.66
N SER A 38 8.71 -18.00 -15.94
CA SER A 38 8.18 -17.52 -17.20
C SER A 38 9.04 -16.36 -17.70
N GLN A 39 9.27 -16.26 -19.01
CA GLN A 39 9.84 -15.04 -19.58
C GLN A 39 8.88 -13.86 -19.36
N TRP A 40 7.58 -14.12 -19.51
CA TRP A 40 6.54 -13.11 -19.37
C TRP A 40 5.84 -13.23 -18.01
N ASN A 41 4.51 -13.12 -17.96
CA ASN A 41 3.74 -13.07 -16.73
C ASN A 41 3.51 -14.46 -16.11
N GLY A 42 3.42 -14.51 -14.78
CA GLY A 42 3.01 -15.72 -14.05
C GLY A 42 4.10 -16.79 -14.02
N GLY A 43 5.15 -16.58 -13.24
CA GLY A 43 6.26 -17.53 -13.14
C GLY A 43 5.83 -18.92 -12.68
N GLY A 44 4.90 -18.99 -11.73
CA GLY A 44 4.20 -20.22 -11.36
C GLY A 44 2.94 -20.44 -12.18
N ILE A 45 1.95 -19.56 -12.03
CA ILE A 45 0.65 -19.64 -12.70
C ILE A 45 0.35 -18.32 -13.39
N TYR A 46 -0.10 -18.42 -14.64
CA TYR A 46 -0.72 -17.32 -15.37
C TYR A 46 -2.20 -17.61 -15.58
N ILE A 47 -3.05 -16.67 -15.19
CA ILE A 47 -4.50 -16.75 -15.32
C ILE A 47 -5.04 -15.49 -15.98
N VAL A 48 -5.82 -15.68 -17.05
CA VAL A 48 -6.74 -14.66 -17.57
C VAL A 48 -8.14 -15.22 -17.51
N ALA A 49 -9.07 -14.47 -16.92
CA ALA A 49 -10.47 -14.84 -16.86
C ALA A 49 -11.35 -13.68 -17.38
N GLN A 50 -12.43 -14.03 -18.08
CA GLN A 50 -13.37 -13.10 -18.69
C GLN A 50 -14.74 -13.12 -17.99
N VAL A 51 -15.67 -12.27 -18.43
CA VAL A 51 -17.06 -12.24 -17.92
C VAL A 51 -17.76 -13.61 -17.94
N ASN A 52 -18.68 -13.82 -16.99
CA ASN A 52 -19.40 -15.09 -16.77
C ASN A 52 -18.50 -16.31 -16.52
N THR A 53 -17.31 -16.11 -15.94
CA THR A 53 -16.41 -17.22 -15.57
C THR A 53 -16.16 -17.25 -14.07
N THR A 54 -16.06 -18.45 -13.51
CA THR A 54 -15.70 -18.68 -12.11
C THR A 54 -14.25 -19.12 -12.02
N LEU A 55 -13.43 -18.41 -11.25
CA LEU A 55 -12.11 -18.88 -10.85
C LEU A 55 -12.13 -19.21 -9.36
N SER A 56 -11.99 -20.49 -9.04
CA SER A 56 -11.93 -20.98 -7.66
C SER A 56 -10.58 -21.60 -7.39
N LEU A 57 -9.82 -20.97 -6.50
CA LEU A 57 -8.52 -21.42 -6.01
C LEU A 57 -8.70 -21.77 -4.53
N THR A 58 -8.72 -23.06 -4.19
CA THR A 58 -9.09 -23.52 -2.83
C THR A 58 -8.07 -24.48 -2.21
N GLY A 59 -7.84 -24.37 -0.91
CA GLY A 59 -6.96 -25.29 -0.19
C GLY A 59 -5.55 -24.73 -0.01
N GLN A 60 -4.52 -25.58 -0.12
CA GLN A 60 -3.14 -25.17 0.14
C GLN A 60 -2.37 -24.88 -1.16
N PHE A 61 -1.77 -23.70 -1.27
CA PHE A 61 -0.90 -23.36 -2.38
C PHE A 61 0.47 -22.93 -1.88
N GLU A 62 1.51 -23.48 -2.49
CA GLU A 62 2.89 -23.14 -2.16
C GLU A 62 3.66 -22.83 -3.45
N PHE A 63 4.28 -21.66 -3.48
CA PHE A 63 5.14 -21.18 -4.54
C PHE A 63 6.52 -20.91 -3.93
N ASP A 64 7.51 -21.69 -4.32
CA ASP A 64 8.89 -21.50 -3.89
C ASP A 64 9.77 -21.20 -5.11
N ASN A 65 10.49 -20.09 -5.05
CA ASN A 65 11.46 -19.69 -6.07
C ASN A 65 10.83 -19.60 -7.47
N CYS A 66 9.62 -19.02 -7.55
CA CYS A 66 8.92 -18.81 -8.81
C CYS A 66 9.16 -17.40 -9.36
N SER A 67 9.39 -17.26 -10.67
CA SER A 67 9.76 -15.95 -11.23
C SER A 67 9.25 -15.62 -12.63
N SER A 68 8.91 -14.33 -12.81
CA SER A 68 8.72 -13.67 -14.11
C SER A 68 9.98 -12.87 -14.43
N ILE A 69 10.68 -13.24 -15.52
CA ILE A 69 12.11 -12.90 -15.68
C ILE A 69 12.35 -11.61 -16.47
N ASP A 70 11.55 -11.32 -17.50
CA ASP A 70 11.80 -10.21 -18.43
C ASP A 70 11.22 -8.87 -17.89
N TYR A 71 11.73 -7.75 -18.40
CA TYR A 71 11.69 -6.42 -17.75
C TYR A 71 10.26 -5.89 -17.44
N ASP A 72 9.26 -6.20 -18.27
CA ASP A 72 7.93 -5.59 -18.15
C ASP A 72 6.87 -6.53 -17.54
N TYR A 73 7.27 -7.65 -16.95
CA TYR A 73 6.33 -8.71 -16.58
C TYR A 73 6.21 -8.93 -15.07
N SER A 74 5.05 -9.47 -14.69
CA SER A 74 4.50 -9.41 -13.35
C SER A 74 4.05 -10.79 -12.84
N GLY A 75 3.92 -10.92 -11.52
CA GLY A 75 3.41 -12.13 -10.87
C GLY A 75 4.39 -13.29 -10.88
N GLY A 76 5.43 -13.23 -10.05
CA GLY A 76 6.44 -14.30 -9.98
C GLY A 76 5.85 -15.66 -9.58
N GLY A 77 4.98 -15.68 -8.57
CA GLY A 77 4.19 -16.86 -8.21
C GLY A 77 2.92 -16.97 -9.06
N ILE A 78 2.01 -16.01 -8.92
CA ILE A 78 0.73 -15.96 -9.62
C ILE A 78 0.55 -14.63 -10.34
N TYR A 79 0.08 -14.69 -11.58
CA TYR A 79 -0.49 -13.56 -12.29
C TYR A 79 -1.97 -13.83 -12.58
N ILE A 80 -2.85 -12.92 -12.15
CA ILE A 80 -4.28 -12.96 -12.43
C ILE A 80 -4.70 -11.65 -13.12
N GLU A 81 -5.35 -11.77 -14.27
CA GLU A 81 -6.01 -10.67 -14.95
C GLU A 81 -7.47 -11.03 -15.22
N MET A 82 -8.39 -10.21 -14.70
CA MET A 82 -9.82 -10.28 -15.02
C MET A 82 -10.12 -9.20 -16.05
N SER A 83 -10.48 -9.61 -17.26
CA SER A 83 -10.74 -8.69 -18.38
C SER A 83 -12.21 -8.74 -18.80
N ASN A 84 -12.80 -7.57 -19.05
CA ASN A 84 -14.13 -7.47 -19.62
C ASN A 84 -14.08 -6.97 -21.07
N PRO A 85 -14.16 -7.86 -22.09
CA PRO A 85 -14.25 -7.43 -23.47
C PRO A 85 -15.65 -6.91 -23.88
N LEU A 86 -16.69 -7.06 -23.05
CA LEU A 86 -18.09 -6.80 -23.41
C LEU A 86 -18.81 -5.95 -22.35
N GLN A 87 -19.21 -4.72 -22.71
CA GLN A 87 -20.01 -3.86 -21.83
C GLN A 87 -21.34 -4.52 -21.45
N GLY A 88 -21.68 -4.52 -20.15
CA GLY A 88 -23.00 -4.93 -19.64
C GLY A 88 -23.14 -6.38 -19.15
N PHE A 89 -22.04 -7.14 -19.03
CA PHE A 89 -22.04 -8.46 -18.38
C PHE A 89 -21.41 -8.39 -16.99
N GLN A 90 -22.00 -9.11 -16.04
CA GLN A 90 -21.46 -9.25 -14.68
C GLN A 90 -20.25 -10.18 -14.71
N MET A 91 -19.16 -9.77 -14.05
CA MET A 91 -18.08 -10.71 -13.72
C MET A 91 -18.53 -11.52 -12.52
N GLN A 92 -18.06 -12.76 -12.38
CA GLN A 92 -18.10 -13.42 -11.07
C GLN A 92 -16.77 -13.16 -10.37
N SER A 93 -16.83 -12.98 -9.06
CA SER A 93 -15.66 -12.74 -8.19
C SER A 93 -14.59 -13.82 -8.37
N ILE A 94 -13.31 -13.42 -8.32
CA ILE A 94 -12.23 -14.36 -8.00
C ILE A 94 -12.50 -14.90 -6.60
N GLN A 95 -12.59 -16.21 -6.44
CA GLN A 95 -12.71 -16.84 -5.12
C GLN A 95 -11.40 -17.53 -4.78
N MET A 96 -10.65 -16.92 -3.87
CA MET A 96 -9.44 -17.50 -3.29
C MET A 96 -9.70 -17.83 -1.83
N GLU A 97 -9.60 -19.11 -1.48
CA GLU A 97 -9.78 -19.61 -0.11
C GLU A 97 -8.68 -20.59 0.29
N GLY A 98 -8.32 -20.58 1.58
CA GLY A 98 -7.31 -21.48 2.15
C GLY A 98 -5.97 -20.80 2.41
N ASN A 99 -4.90 -21.57 2.36
CA ASN A 99 -3.55 -21.14 2.79
C ASN A 99 -2.63 -21.00 1.58
N TYR A 100 -2.04 -19.82 1.40
CA TYR A 100 -1.11 -19.53 0.32
C TYR A 100 0.24 -19.13 0.89
N THR A 101 1.30 -19.71 0.36
CA THR A 101 2.67 -19.33 0.71
C THR A 101 3.46 -19.03 -0.54
N PHE A 102 4.03 -17.84 -0.59
CA PHE A 102 4.94 -17.38 -1.64
C PHE A 102 6.30 -17.14 -1.00
N PHE A 103 7.27 -18.01 -1.30
CA PHE A 103 8.62 -17.95 -0.77
C PHE A 103 9.61 -17.67 -1.91
N ASN A 104 10.46 -16.66 -1.74
CA ASN A 104 11.47 -16.24 -2.71
C ASN A 104 10.92 -16.04 -4.14
N CYS A 105 9.68 -15.55 -4.26
CA CYS A 105 9.07 -15.30 -5.56
C CYS A 105 9.46 -13.91 -6.07
N SER A 106 9.70 -13.78 -7.36
CA SER A 106 10.14 -12.49 -7.93
C SER A 106 9.53 -12.17 -9.28
N SER A 107 9.23 -10.90 -9.51
CA SER A 107 8.92 -10.38 -10.84
C SER A 107 9.77 -9.15 -11.11
N TYR A 108 9.95 -8.78 -12.38
CA TYR A 108 10.66 -7.54 -12.67
C TYR A 108 9.77 -6.32 -12.40
N SER A 109 8.51 -6.35 -12.86
CA SER A 109 7.63 -5.19 -12.84
C SER A 109 6.78 -5.13 -11.56
N GLN A 110 5.74 -5.95 -11.44
CA GLN A 110 4.76 -5.82 -10.36
C GLN A 110 4.48 -7.17 -9.70
N GLY A 111 4.26 -7.18 -8.38
CA GLY A 111 3.80 -8.36 -7.64
C GLY A 111 4.80 -9.52 -7.68
N GLY A 112 5.80 -9.50 -6.78
CA GLY A 112 6.84 -10.54 -6.78
C GLY A 112 6.28 -11.92 -6.47
N GLY A 113 5.39 -12.00 -5.48
CA GLY A 113 4.58 -13.20 -5.23
C GLY A 113 3.35 -13.25 -6.12
N MET A 114 2.53 -12.20 -6.09
CA MET A 114 1.24 -12.20 -6.78
C MET A 114 0.91 -10.85 -7.41
N TYR A 115 0.38 -10.90 -8.61
CA TYR A 115 -0.19 -9.78 -9.34
C TYR A 115 -1.67 -10.02 -9.60
N ILE A 116 -2.51 -9.02 -9.29
CA ILE A 116 -3.94 -9.05 -9.60
C ILE A 116 -4.32 -7.75 -10.30
N SER A 117 -4.96 -7.89 -11.47
CA SER A 117 -5.58 -6.78 -12.19
C SER A 117 -7.04 -7.09 -12.49
N THR A 118 -7.94 -6.16 -12.22
CA THR A 118 -9.36 -6.27 -12.54
C THR A 118 -9.88 -5.08 -13.33
N TYR A 119 -10.65 -5.34 -14.38
CA TYR A 119 -11.33 -4.35 -15.21
C TYR A 119 -12.86 -4.47 -15.05
N ASP A 120 -13.55 -3.34 -14.87
CA ASP A 120 -15.03 -3.24 -14.67
C ASP A 120 -15.60 -3.89 -13.38
N GLN A 121 -16.90 -3.68 -13.15
CA GLN A 121 -17.54 -3.24 -11.89
C GLN A 121 -17.69 -4.22 -10.71
N GLU A 122 -17.05 -5.39 -10.66
CA GLU A 122 -17.20 -6.26 -9.46
C GLU A 122 -15.94 -6.33 -8.61
N GLY A 123 -16.11 -6.16 -7.31
CA GLY A 123 -15.03 -6.15 -6.33
C GLY A 123 -14.33 -7.50 -6.20
N ILE A 124 -13.04 -7.49 -5.89
CA ILE A 124 -12.28 -8.71 -5.60
C ILE A 124 -12.61 -9.14 -4.16
N GLN A 125 -13.02 -10.39 -3.96
CA GLN A 125 -13.16 -10.98 -2.63
C GLN A 125 -12.16 -12.10 -2.44
N ILE A 126 -11.07 -11.81 -1.75
CA ILE A 126 -10.07 -12.82 -1.37
C ILE A 126 -10.28 -13.11 0.11
N ASN A 127 -10.40 -14.39 0.47
CA ASN A 127 -10.53 -14.84 1.84
C ASN A 127 -9.49 -15.95 2.12
N CYS A 128 -8.22 -15.56 2.21
CA CYS A 128 -7.11 -16.49 2.40
C CYS A 128 -6.24 -16.09 3.59
N ASP A 129 -5.61 -17.11 4.18
CA ASP A 129 -4.40 -16.89 4.95
C ASP A 129 -3.21 -16.93 3.97
N CYS A 130 -2.50 -15.83 3.85
CA CYS A 130 -1.56 -15.59 2.78
C CYS A 130 -0.22 -15.10 3.35
N LEU A 131 0.85 -15.88 3.18
CA LEU A 131 2.23 -15.53 3.56
C LEU A 131 3.07 -15.23 2.32
N PHE A 132 3.60 -14.01 2.25
CA PHE A 132 4.61 -13.59 1.28
C PHE A 132 5.93 -13.41 2.03
N GLN A 133 6.94 -14.22 1.70
CA GLN A 133 8.23 -14.17 2.36
C GLN A 133 9.36 -14.06 1.33
N ASN A 134 10.22 -13.05 1.49
CA ASN A 134 11.35 -12.75 0.60
C ASN A 134 10.92 -12.51 -0.86
N CYS A 135 9.71 -12.01 -1.07
CA CYS A 135 9.21 -11.69 -2.41
C CYS A 135 9.75 -10.34 -2.90
N THR A 136 10.09 -10.25 -4.20
CA THR A 136 10.73 -9.05 -4.76
C THR A 136 10.12 -8.60 -6.09
N SER A 137 9.95 -7.28 -6.28
CA SER A 137 9.53 -6.69 -7.55
C SER A 137 9.94 -5.21 -7.66
N ASN A 138 9.56 -4.52 -8.75
CA ASN A 138 9.67 -3.06 -8.78
C ASN A 138 8.54 -2.39 -7.98
N ASN A 139 7.32 -2.96 -8.02
CA ASN A 139 6.12 -2.43 -7.35
C ASN A 139 5.31 -3.55 -6.68
N GLY A 140 5.04 -3.45 -5.38
CA GLY A 140 4.36 -4.52 -4.63
C GLY A 140 5.25 -5.75 -4.53
N GLY A 141 6.25 -5.71 -3.64
CA GLY A 141 7.27 -6.78 -3.53
C GLY A 141 6.63 -8.15 -3.30
N GLY A 142 5.64 -8.22 -2.41
CA GLY A 142 4.76 -9.38 -2.24
C GLY A 142 3.60 -9.39 -3.23
N LEU A 143 2.75 -8.37 -3.13
CA LEU A 143 1.47 -8.29 -3.83
C LEU A 143 1.28 -6.93 -4.52
N PHE A 144 0.85 -6.97 -5.77
CA PHE A 144 0.36 -5.80 -6.48
C PHE A 144 -1.10 -5.99 -6.87
N ILE A 145 -1.94 -5.01 -6.57
CA ILE A 145 -3.35 -4.97 -6.97
C ILE A 145 -3.60 -3.68 -7.75
N SER A 146 -4.07 -3.82 -9.00
CA SER A 146 -4.67 -2.73 -9.76
C SER A 146 -6.16 -3.03 -9.96
N ASN A 147 -7.01 -2.15 -9.44
CA ASN A 147 -8.42 -2.18 -9.73
C ASN A 147 -8.73 -1.02 -10.67
N ALA A 148 -9.24 -1.31 -11.86
CA ALA A 148 -9.68 -0.34 -12.86
C ALA A 148 -11.22 -0.19 -12.92
N GLY A 149 -11.96 -0.84 -12.02
CA GLY A 149 -13.44 -0.86 -12.00
C GLY A 149 -14.09 0.28 -11.21
N SER A 150 -15.32 0.64 -11.57
CA SER A 150 -16.10 1.66 -10.85
C SER A 150 -17.18 1.03 -9.98
N GLY A 151 -17.11 1.24 -8.67
CA GLY A 151 -18.30 1.12 -7.79
C GLY A 151 -18.29 0.05 -6.70
N ASP A 152 -17.42 -0.95 -6.75
CA ASP A 152 -17.50 -2.09 -5.83
C ASP A 152 -16.38 -2.16 -4.78
N LEU A 153 -16.69 -2.86 -3.68
CA LEU A 153 -15.79 -3.13 -2.55
C LEU A 153 -14.85 -4.29 -2.91
N THR A 154 -13.56 -4.02 -3.03
CA THR A 154 -12.52 -5.05 -2.93
C THR A 154 -12.24 -5.33 -1.47
N GLN A 155 -12.45 -6.57 -1.03
CA GLN A 155 -12.14 -7.00 0.33
C GLN A 155 -11.05 -8.07 0.30
N LEU A 156 -9.98 -7.82 1.05
CA LEU A 156 -8.97 -8.81 1.37
C LEU A 156 -9.22 -9.26 2.82
N GLY A 157 -9.96 -10.36 2.96
CA GLY A 157 -10.20 -11.03 4.24
C GLY A 157 -9.25 -12.20 4.48
N GLY A 158 -9.10 -12.57 5.75
CA GLY A 158 -8.11 -13.55 6.21
C GLY A 158 -6.80 -12.89 6.63
N ASN A 159 -5.82 -13.69 7.08
CA ASN A 159 -4.58 -13.14 7.61
C ASN A 159 -3.53 -13.00 6.49
N PHE A 160 -3.09 -11.77 6.22
CA PHE A 160 -2.02 -11.53 5.26
C PHE A 160 -0.74 -11.14 5.98
N THR A 161 0.33 -11.89 5.74
CA THR A 161 1.65 -11.63 6.30
C THR A 161 2.66 -11.41 5.18
N PHE A 162 3.37 -10.29 5.23
CA PHE A 162 4.46 -9.92 4.34
C PHE A 162 5.73 -9.82 5.16
N GLU A 163 6.68 -10.71 4.89
CA GLU A 163 7.97 -10.79 5.61
C GLU A 163 9.11 -10.56 4.63
N ASN A 164 9.97 -9.59 4.91
CA ASN A 164 11.17 -9.33 4.12
C ASN A 164 10.86 -9.13 2.62
N CYS A 165 9.68 -8.59 2.29
CA CYS A 165 9.32 -8.25 0.92
C CYS A 165 9.98 -6.93 0.50
N ILE A 166 10.47 -6.87 -0.73
CA ILE A 166 11.23 -5.72 -1.23
C ILE A 166 10.66 -5.25 -2.57
N ALA A 167 10.33 -3.96 -2.65
CA ALA A 167 9.99 -3.29 -3.90
C ALA A 167 11.04 -2.23 -4.25
N GLN A 168 11.46 -2.11 -5.51
CA GLN A 168 12.43 -1.06 -5.88
C GLN A 168 11.84 0.35 -5.79
N SER A 169 10.54 0.49 -6.10
CA SER A 169 9.87 1.78 -6.16
C SER A 169 8.79 1.92 -5.08
N PHE A 170 7.75 1.11 -5.13
CA PHE A 170 6.53 1.38 -4.35
C PHE A 170 5.98 0.12 -3.68
N GLY A 171 5.69 0.19 -2.38
CA GLY A 171 4.99 -0.86 -1.65
C GLY A 171 5.83 -2.12 -1.47
N GLY A 172 6.67 -2.16 -0.43
CA GLY A 172 7.58 -3.29 -0.20
C GLY A 172 6.83 -4.60 -0.03
N GLY A 173 5.76 -4.60 0.77
CA GLY A 173 4.81 -5.71 0.82
C GLY A 173 3.73 -5.60 -0.24
N LEU A 174 3.00 -4.49 -0.24
CA LEU A 174 1.77 -4.31 -1.02
C LEU A 174 1.72 -2.96 -1.75
N PHE A 175 1.32 -2.99 -3.01
CA PHE A 175 0.92 -1.80 -3.76
C PHE A 175 -0.55 -1.93 -4.15
N ILE A 176 -1.36 -0.92 -3.82
CA ILE A 176 -2.73 -0.78 -4.33
C ILE A 176 -2.86 0.44 -5.24
N GLU A 177 -3.29 0.19 -6.48
CA GLU A 177 -3.79 1.21 -7.40
C GLU A 177 -5.31 1.14 -7.44
N SER A 178 -5.94 2.19 -6.93
CA SER A 178 -7.39 2.29 -6.82
C SER A 178 -8.01 2.76 -8.13
N ALA A 179 -9.26 2.38 -8.37
CA ALA A 179 -10.08 3.02 -9.39
C ALA A 179 -11.05 4.03 -8.80
N SER A 180 -11.58 4.90 -9.67
CA SER A 180 -12.53 5.91 -9.25
C SER A 180 -13.80 5.29 -8.66
N ASN A 181 -14.25 5.79 -7.51
CA ASN A 181 -15.39 5.25 -6.75
C ASN A 181 -15.21 3.82 -6.23
N SER A 182 -13.97 3.30 -6.16
CA SER A 182 -13.71 1.99 -5.54
C SER A 182 -13.61 2.11 -4.03
N THR A 183 -14.03 1.05 -3.32
CA THR A 183 -13.71 0.90 -1.89
C THR A 183 -12.80 -0.30 -1.73
N PHE A 184 -11.77 -0.17 -0.92
CA PHE A 184 -10.88 -1.25 -0.53
C PHE A 184 -10.91 -1.38 0.99
N LEU A 185 -11.13 -2.61 1.47
CA LEU A 185 -11.11 -2.97 2.88
C LEU A 185 -10.06 -4.04 3.09
N ILE A 186 -9.18 -3.79 4.05
CA ILE A 186 -8.00 -4.58 4.38
C ILE A 186 -8.06 -4.84 5.89
N ASP A 187 -8.27 -6.08 6.30
CA ASP A 187 -8.39 -6.48 7.70
C ASP A 187 -7.22 -7.38 8.12
N ASP A 188 -6.62 -7.13 9.27
CA ASP A 188 -5.62 -7.99 9.94
C ASP A 188 -4.36 -8.32 9.10
N PHE A 189 -3.68 -7.28 8.62
CA PHE A 189 -2.44 -7.41 7.83
C PHE A 189 -1.19 -7.26 8.70
N THR A 190 -0.15 -8.03 8.43
CA THR A 190 1.17 -7.89 9.06
C THR A 190 2.24 -7.63 8.00
N PHE A 191 2.98 -6.55 8.15
CA PHE A 191 4.17 -6.22 7.39
C PHE A 191 5.37 -6.23 8.33
N LEU A 192 6.33 -7.11 8.08
CA LEU A 192 7.53 -7.27 8.88
C LEU A 192 8.75 -7.12 7.98
N GLU A 193 9.62 -6.16 8.33
CA GLU A 193 10.91 -5.94 7.63
C GLU A 193 10.74 -5.71 6.11
N CYS A 194 9.59 -5.20 5.68
CA CYS A 194 9.33 -4.87 4.29
C CYS A 194 10.02 -3.55 3.91
N SER A 195 10.52 -3.45 2.68
CA SER A 195 11.24 -2.25 2.24
C SER A 195 10.92 -1.81 0.82
N SER A 196 10.95 -0.49 0.61
CA SER A 196 10.83 0.10 -0.71
C SER A 196 11.43 1.50 -0.81
N ARG A 197 11.28 2.18 -1.96
CA ARG A 197 11.56 3.61 -2.03
C ARG A 197 10.45 4.43 -1.38
N SER A 198 9.19 4.06 -1.54
CA SER A 198 8.06 4.70 -0.84
C SER A 198 6.98 3.69 -0.44
N GLY A 199 6.55 3.75 0.82
CA GLY A 199 5.64 2.77 1.42
C GLY A 199 6.34 1.44 1.67
N GLY A 200 7.06 1.31 2.80
CA GLY A 200 7.83 0.10 3.09
C GLY A 200 6.94 -1.11 3.25
N GLY A 201 5.81 -0.97 3.96
CA GLY A 201 4.73 -1.94 3.95
C GLY A 201 3.81 -1.76 2.74
N ILE A 202 3.09 -0.64 2.70
CA ILE A 202 2.05 -0.37 1.68
C ILE A 202 2.32 0.94 0.94
N PHE A 203 2.14 0.93 -0.37
CA PHE A 203 1.91 2.13 -1.17
C PHE A 203 0.47 2.20 -1.68
N LEU A 204 -0.20 3.34 -1.41
CA LEU A 204 -1.57 3.60 -1.81
C LEU A 204 -1.62 4.70 -2.88
N SER A 205 -1.98 4.32 -4.10
CA SER A 205 -2.31 5.24 -5.18
C SER A 205 -3.84 5.39 -5.25
N MET A 206 -4.34 6.50 -4.70
CA MET A 206 -5.78 6.76 -4.62
C MET A 206 -6.24 7.61 -5.80
N THR A 207 -7.42 7.28 -6.32
CA THR A 207 -8.08 8.00 -7.42
C THR A 207 -9.35 8.68 -6.94
N ALA A 208 -10.01 9.41 -7.83
CA ALA A 208 -11.17 10.22 -7.46
C ALA A 208 -12.29 9.39 -6.80
N ASN A 209 -12.84 9.85 -5.68
CA ASN A 209 -13.88 9.17 -4.90
C ASN A 209 -13.49 7.76 -4.39
N SER A 210 -12.21 7.39 -4.38
CA SER A 210 -11.79 6.08 -3.85
C SER A 210 -11.69 6.10 -2.32
N LYS A 211 -12.00 4.97 -1.69
CA LYS A 211 -11.95 4.79 -0.24
C LYS A 211 -11.07 3.60 0.12
N GLN A 212 -10.12 3.80 1.02
CA GLN A 212 -9.19 2.80 1.52
C GLN A 212 -9.39 2.69 3.03
N ILE A 213 -9.68 1.48 3.52
CA ILE A 213 -9.93 1.19 4.93
C ILE A 213 -8.96 0.09 5.35
N ILE A 214 -8.14 0.37 6.36
CA ILE A 214 -7.20 -0.58 6.96
C ILE A 214 -7.58 -0.75 8.44
N ASN A 215 -7.96 -1.96 8.81
CA ASN A 215 -8.32 -2.35 10.18
C ASN A 215 -7.29 -3.37 10.70
N GLY A 216 -6.77 -3.17 11.92
CA GLY A 216 -5.90 -4.18 12.56
C GLY A 216 -4.52 -4.41 11.91
N GLY A 217 -4.03 -3.45 11.11
CA GLY A 217 -2.74 -3.58 10.39
C GLY A 217 -1.52 -3.36 11.27
N GLN A 218 -0.54 -4.28 11.23
CA GLN A 218 0.75 -4.18 11.92
C GLN A 218 1.90 -3.91 10.94
N PHE A 219 2.68 -2.87 11.19
CA PHE A 219 3.83 -2.45 10.40
C PHE A 219 5.05 -2.42 11.31
N ASN A 220 5.87 -3.46 11.23
CA ASN A 220 7.00 -3.68 12.12
C ASN A 220 8.29 -3.59 11.34
N TYR A 221 9.18 -2.67 11.74
CA TYR A 221 10.52 -2.53 11.16
C TYR A 221 10.52 -2.31 9.64
N CYS A 222 9.47 -1.71 9.09
CA CYS A 222 9.42 -1.38 7.67
C CYS A 222 10.38 -0.22 7.35
N TYR A 223 11.00 -0.26 6.18
CA TYR A 223 12.05 0.69 5.80
C TYR A 223 11.81 1.35 4.44
N THR A 224 12.03 2.65 4.34
CA THR A 224 12.01 3.36 3.05
C THR A 224 13.17 4.32 2.84
N THR A 225 13.49 4.58 1.58
CA THR A 225 14.52 5.56 1.19
C THR A 225 13.97 6.92 0.77
N MET A 226 12.65 7.12 0.78
CA MET A 226 12.05 8.39 0.35
C MET A 226 10.83 8.80 1.17
N TYR A 227 9.79 7.97 1.24
CA TYR A 227 8.51 8.38 1.85
C TYR A 227 7.81 7.22 2.57
N GLY A 228 7.42 7.44 3.82
CA GLY A 228 6.49 6.55 4.52
C GLY A 228 7.07 5.18 4.85
N GLY A 229 7.73 5.05 6.00
CA GLY A 229 8.37 3.77 6.39
C GLY A 229 7.38 2.60 6.42
N GLY A 230 6.17 2.81 6.93
CA GLY A 230 5.05 1.86 6.86
C GLY A 230 4.16 2.09 5.63
N ILE A 231 3.49 3.25 5.57
CA ILE A 231 2.54 3.61 4.51
C ILE A 231 2.98 4.90 3.80
N SER A 232 2.91 4.90 2.47
CA SER A 232 2.91 6.12 1.66
C SER A 232 1.61 6.21 0.87
N ALA A 233 0.88 7.32 1.01
CA ALA A 233 -0.40 7.55 0.36
C ALA A 233 -0.40 8.80 -0.51
N SER A 234 -0.94 8.68 -1.74
CA SER A 234 -1.19 9.80 -2.63
C SER A 234 -2.69 9.98 -2.81
N PHE A 235 -3.24 11.08 -2.29
CA PHE A 235 -4.66 11.39 -2.36
C PHE A 235 -5.02 12.03 -3.70
N SER A 236 -6.28 11.82 -4.09
CA SER A 236 -6.93 12.48 -5.23
C SER A 236 -8.26 13.11 -4.80
N ASN A 237 -9.01 13.67 -5.75
CA ASN A 237 -10.27 14.35 -5.51
C ASN A 237 -11.27 13.46 -4.76
N ASN A 238 -11.73 13.90 -3.59
CA ASN A 238 -12.70 13.22 -2.75
C ASN A 238 -12.29 11.78 -2.35
N SER A 239 -10.99 11.53 -2.20
CA SER A 239 -10.49 10.23 -1.74
C SER A 239 -10.44 10.14 -0.22
N GLU A 240 -10.66 8.94 0.33
CA GLU A 240 -10.76 8.69 1.77
C GLU A 240 -9.80 7.59 2.23
N LEU A 241 -8.94 7.87 3.22
CA LEU A 241 -8.12 6.87 3.90
C LEU A 241 -8.53 6.77 5.36
N ILE A 242 -8.83 5.56 5.82
CA ILE A 242 -9.22 5.27 7.21
C ILE A 242 -8.27 4.20 7.77
N LEU A 243 -7.62 4.51 8.88
CA LEU A 243 -6.85 3.56 9.69
C LEU A 243 -7.55 3.38 11.04
N ASN A 244 -7.93 2.16 11.39
CA ASN A 244 -8.68 1.88 12.61
C ASN A 244 -8.41 0.49 13.21
N ASP A 245 -9.13 0.15 14.29
CA ASP A 245 -9.21 -1.18 14.89
C ASP A 245 -7.84 -1.73 15.28
N THR A 246 -7.10 -0.98 16.10
CA THR A 246 -5.80 -1.34 16.67
C THR A 246 -4.65 -1.49 15.67
N CYS A 247 -4.63 -0.67 14.61
CA CYS A 247 -3.43 -0.58 13.74
C CYS A 247 -2.18 -0.21 14.57
N LEU A 248 -1.03 -0.77 14.21
CA LEU A 248 0.25 -0.54 14.89
C LEU A 248 1.36 -0.27 13.88
N PHE A 249 2.08 0.83 14.07
CA PHE A 249 3.35 1.12 13.43
C PHE A 249 4.42 1.09 14.50
N PHE A 250 5.38 0.19 14.37
CA PHE A 250 6.44 0.01 15.35
C PHE A 250 7.79 -0.03 14.66
N LYS A 251 8.66 0.93 15.02
CA LYS A 251 10.04 1.01 14.52
C LYS A 251 10.16 1.06 13.00
N CYS A 252 9.18 1.66 12.33
CA CYS A 252 9.32 1.99 10.92
C CYS A 252 10.37 3.10 10.75
N ASN A 253 11.18 3.01 9.71
CA ASN A 253 12.22 4.00 9.43
C ASN A 253 12.11 4.50 7.99
N CYS A 254 12.18 5.81 7.80
CA CYS A 254 12.28 6.43 6.50
C CYS A 254 13.51 7.34 6.43
N LEU A 255 14.44 7.03 5.52
CA LEU A 255 15.52 7.94 5.12
C LEU A 255 15.00 9.03 4.17
N GLY A 256 14.05 9.82 4.67
CA GLY A 256 13.16 10.70 3.91
C GLY A 256 12.14 11.37 4.82
N CYS A 257 10.87 11.42 4.41
CA CYS A 257 9.80 11.99 5.25
C CYS A 257 8.74 10.96 5.62
N GLY A 258 8.20 11.06 6.84
CA GLY A 258 7.14 10.18 7.34
C GLY A 258 7.70 8.84 7.79
N GLY A 259 8.24 8.77 9.02
CA GLY A 259 8.86 7.53 9.51
C GLY A 259 7.89 6.36 9.58
N ALA A 260 6.62 6.61 9.93
CA ALA A 260 5.54 5.62 9.78
C ALA A 260 4.69 5.89 8.53
N ILE A 261 4.13 7.10 8.42
CA ILE A 261 3.16 7.45 7.39
C ILE A 261 3.58 8.72 6.66
N TYR A 262 3.53 8.67 5.33
CA TYR A 262 3.63 9.85 4.48
C TYR A 262 2.33 10.02 3.68
N ALA A 263 1.77 11.22 3.65
CA ALA A 263 0.57 11.54 2.89
C ALA A 263 0.76 12.79 2.02
N ASN A 264 0.51 12.65 0.72
CA ASN A 264 0.46 13.76 -0.23
C ASN A 264 -0.99 14.11 -0.58
N ILE A 265 -1.42 15.33 -0.23
CA ILE A 265 -2.82 15.78 -0.24
C ILE A 265 -2.95 17.08 -1.03
N ASN A 266 -3.90 17.12 -1.96
CA ASN A 266 -4.34 18.39 -2.55
C ASN A 266 -5.47 18.98 -1.70
N TYR A 267 -5.14 19.89 -0.80
CA TYR A 267 -6.08 20.55 0.12
C TYR A 267 -7.12 21.43 -0.57
N SER A 268 -6.94 21.75 -1.86
CA SER A 268 -7.96 22.46 -2.66
C SER A 268 -9.13 21.57 -3.09
N LEU A 269 -9.01 20.26 -2.86
CA LEU A 269 -10.01 19.26 -3.22
C LEU A 269 -10.55 18.61 -1.95
N PRO A 270 -11.80 18.11 -1.96
CA PRO A 270 -12.30 17.27 -0.88
C PRO A 270 -11.39 16.06 -0.66
N PHE A 271 -11.20 15.65 0.59
CA PHE A 271 -10.54 14.40 0.97
C PHE A 271 -11.05 14.00 2.35
N GLN A 272 -10.71 12.80 2.80
CA GLN A 272 -10.81 12.38 4.21
C GLN A 272 -9.58 11.57 4.59
N PHE A 273 -8.94 11.92 5.70
CA PHE A 273 -7.90 11.11 6.27
C PHE A 273 -8.16 10.96 7.77
N ASN A 274 -8.61 9.76 8.14
CA ASN A 274 -8.96 9.41 9.50
C ASN A 274 -7.98 8.38 10.06
N ILE A 275 -7.43 8.67 11.23
CA ILE A 275 -6.64 7.73 12.02
C ILE A 275 -7.25 7.69 13.42
N SER A 276 -7.87 6.56 13.75
CA SER A 276 -8.47 6.28 15.05
C SER A 276 -7.94 4.95 15.57
N ASP A 277 -7.91 4.77 16.90
CA ASP A 277 -7.47 3.53 17.55
C ASP A 277 -6.20 2.92 16.91
N THR A 278 -5.20 3.75 16.67
CA THR A 278 -3.97 3.39 15.96
C THR A 278 -2.77 3.83 16.80
N ALA A 279 -1.79 2.93 16.95
CA ALA A 279 -0.56 3.17 17.66
C ALA A 279 0.61 3.45 16.68
N ILE A 280 1.39 4.51 16.91
CA ILE A 280 2.59 4.83 16.12
C ILE A 280 3.76 5.06 17.07
N TYR A 281 4.68 4.09 17.14
CA TYR A 281 5.73 4.04 18.14
C TYR A 281 7.13 3.86 17.58
N GLU A 282 8.07 4.65 18.12
CA GLU A 282 9.50 4.50 17.87
C GLU A 282 9.87 4.56 16.37
N CYS A 283 9.07 5.25 15.56
CA CYS A 283 9.34 5.43 14.13
C CYS A 283 10.29 6.62 13.89
N LEU A 284 11.07 6.54 12.82
CA LEU A 284 12.19 7.45 12.55
C LEU A 284 12.09 8.05 11.15
N ALA A 285 12.31 9.36 11.04
CA ALA A 285 12.53 10.06 9.77
C ALA A 285 13.94 10.67 9.74
N GLU A 286 14.83 10.09 8.96
CA GLU A 286 16.24 10.48 8.87
C GLU A 286 16.51 11.35 7.64
N HIS A 287 17.45 12.29 7.77
CA HIS A 287 17.91 13.10 6.66
C HIS A 287 18.62 12.24 5.62
N SER A 288 18.23 12.39 4.35
CA SER A 288 18.79 11.60 3.25
C SER A 288 19.98 12.31 2.61
N PRO A 289 21.21 11.76 2.70
CA PRO A 289 22.37 12.35 2.03
C PRO A 289 22.33 12.13 0.51
N TYR A 290 21.41 11.31 0.01
CA TYR A 290 21.36 10.89 -1.40
C TYR A 290 20.52 11.82 -2.28
N TYR A 291 19.61 12.61 -1.70
CA TYR A 291 18.64 13.41 -2.44
C TYR A 291 18.67 14.88 -2.01
N SER A 292 19.72 15.62 -2.40
CA SER A 292 19.86 17.04 -2.05
C SER A 292 18.83 17.97 -2.71
N GLN A 293 17.97 17.45 -3.58
CA GLN A 293 16.96 18.21 -4.32
C GLN A 293 15.57 18.16 -3.66
N TYR A 294 15.41 17.33 -2.63
CA TYR A 294 14.17 17.22 -1.86
C TYR A 294 14.49 17.36 -0.38
N GLN A 295 13.54 17.88 0.38
CA GLN A 295 13.66 17.89 1.84
C GLN A 295 13.45 16.48 2.40
N SER A 296 14.17 16.17 3.47
CA SER A 296 14.13 14.87 4.16
C SER A 296 14.44 15.06 5.64
N GLY A 297 14.11 14.05 6.45
CA GLY A 297 14.26 14.10 7.90
C GLY A 297 13.08 14.73 8.62
N PHE A 298 11.88 14.75 8.03
CA PHE A 298 10.69 15.36 8.64
C PHE A 298 9.59 14.35 8.94
N GLY A 299 8.89 14.55 10.07
CA GLY A 299 7.72 13.78 10.47
C GLY A 299 8.05 12.35 10.88
N GLY A 300 8.61 12.17 12.09
CA GLY A 300 9.07 10.86 12.58
C GLY A 300 7.96 9.81 12.65
N GLY A 301 6.75 10.23 13.03
CA GLY A 301 5.54 9.41 12.91
C GLY A 301 4.86 9.65 11.57
N ILE A 302 4.27 10.83 11.40
CA ILE A 302 3.46 11.19 10.23
C ILE A 302 4.04 12.44 9.57
N PHE A 303 4.10 12.45 8.24
CA PHE A 303 4.38 13.64 7.45
C PHE A 303 3.24 13.91 6.47
N LEU A 304 2.58 15.06 6.61
CA LEU A 304 1.52 15.54 5.72
C LEU A 304 2.07 16.64 4.83
N THR A 305 1.84 16.55 3.52
CA THR A 305 2.29 17.56 2.55
C THR A 305 1.30 17.68 1.41
N GLY A 306 1.45 18.73 0.61
CA GLY A 306 0.86 18.81 -0.71
C GLY A 306 0.59 20.24 -1.13
N ASN A 307 -0.55 20.50 -1.76
CA ASN A 307 -0.85 21.79 -2.38
C ASN A 307 -2.20 22.34 -1.92
N GLY A 308 -2.36 23.66 -1.96
CA GLY A 308 -3.59 24.34 -1.52
C GLY A 308 -3.64 24.59 -0.02
N ASP A 309 -4.64 25.35 0.40
CA ASP A 309 -4.86 25.71 1.79
C ASP A 309 -5.87 24.75 2.43
N TYR A 310 -5.52 24.19 3.58
CA TYR A 310 -6.44 23.36 4.34
C TYR A 310 -7.54 24.22 4.98
N ASP A 311 -8.81 23.83 4.78
CA ASP A 311 -9.97 24.40 5.46
C ASP A 311 -10.36 23.55 6.67
N PRO A 312 -10.06 23.98 7.92
CA PRO A 312 -10.36 23.21 9.13
C PRO A 312 -11.86 22.95 9.33
N SER A 313 -12.77 23.73 8.74
CA SER A 313 -14.21 23.54 8.87
C SER A 313 -14.72 22.27 8.18
N THR A 314 -13.91 21.69 7.30
CA THR A 314 -14.22 20.42 6.62
C THR A 314 -14.03 19.19 7.50
N GLU A 315 -13.29 19.32 8.61
CA GLU A 315 -12.90 18.22 9.50
C GLU A 315 -12.27 17.02 8.74
N SER A 316 -11.68 17.25 7.56
CA SER A 316 -11.16 16.16 6.71
C SER A 316 -9.87 15.51 7.19
N LEU A 317 -9.23 16.07 8.22
CA LEU A 317 -8.13 15.46 8.96
C LEU A 317 -8.65 15.14 10.36
N ASP A 318 -8.85 13.86 10.65
CA ASP A 318 -9.27 13.40 11.97
C ASP A 318 -8.26 12.40 12.52
N PHE A 319 -7.53 12.80 13.55
CA PHE A 319 -6.56 11.94 14.21
C PHE A 319 -6.97 11.57 15.64
N ARG A 320 -8.21 11.89 16.05
CA ARG A 320 -8.70 11.64 17.41
C ARG A 320 -8.65 10.15 17.74
N GLY A 321 -8.07 9.82 18.88
CA GLY A 321 -7.93 8.43 19.32
C GLY A 321 -6.70 7.70 18.79
N MET A 322 -5.84 8.36 18.01
CA MET A 322 -4.49 7.89 17.73
C MET A 322 -3.60 8.00 18.99
N ASN A 323 -2.75 7.00 19.21
CA ASN A 323 -1.72 6.98 20.24
C ASN A 323 -0.33 7.01 19.59
N ILE A 324 0.47 8.02 19.90
CA ILE A 324 1.76 8.24 19.24
C ILE A 324 2.83 8.51 20.29
N TYR A 325 3.98 7.85 20.19
CA TYR A 325 5.02 7.95 21.22
C TYR A 325 6.41 7.58 20.70
N GLY A 326 7.43 8.34 21.12
CA GLY A 326 8.84 7.99 20.87
C GLY A 326 9.29 8.09 19.42
N ASN A 327 8.53 8.77 18.56
CA ASN A 327 8.91 8.97 17.16
C ASN A 327 9.89 10.14 17.03
N CYS A 328 10.85 10.05 16.12
CA CYS A 328 11.93 11.04 15.97
C CYS A 328 12.14 11.43 14.51
N ALA A 329 12.56 12.67 14.28
CA ALA A 329 12.90 13.20 12.97
C ALA A 329 14.16 14.06 13.07
N ASP A 330 15.04 14.03 12.06
CA ASP A 330 16.29 14.81 12.09
C ASP A 330 16.08 16.33 11.97
N CYS A 331 15.07 16.75 11.22
CA CYS A 331 14.90 18.14 10.76
C CYS A 331 13.60 18.82 11.23
N GLY A 332 12.57 18.08 11.63
CA GLY A 332 11.32 18.68 12.14
C GLY A 332 10.20 17.68 12.40
N GLY A 333 9.34 17.98 13.39
CA GLY A 333 8.42 17.00 13.96
C GLY A 333 9.13 16.03 14.91
N GLN A 334 9.98 16.59 15.78
CA GLN A 334 10.76 15.84 16.77
C GLN A 334 9.96 15.61 18.06
N THR A 335 10.13 14.41 18.65
CA THR A 335 10.00 14.11 20.09
C THR A 335 8.78 14.62 20.85
N GLY A 336 7.65 14.77 20.19
CA GLY A 336 6.40 14.98 20.89
C GLY A 336 5.82 13.72 21.48
N GLU A 337 5.51 13.72 22.77
CA GLU A 337 4.65 12.69 23.37
C GLU A 337 3.22 12.79 22.81
N TYR A 338 2.84 13.89 22.13
CA TYR A 338 1.48 14.14 21.71
C TYR A 338 1.30 14.75 20.30
N ILE A 339 0.69 14.05 19.34
CA ILE A 339 0.13 14.65 18.10
C ILE A 339 -1.40 14.69 18.25
N LYS A 340 -2.16 15.45 17.44
CA LYS A 340 -3.61 15.77 17.63
C LYS A 340 -4.57 14.63 18.09
N GLY A 341 -4.17 13.36 17.99
CA GLY A 341 -4.88 12.25 18.62
C GLY A 341 -4.81 12.17 20.15
N ASN A 342 -3.67 12.51 20.75
CA ASN A 342 -3.47 12.64 22.19
C ASN A 342 -3.01 14.06 22.61
N TYR A 343 -2.80 14.96 21.65
CA TYR A 343 -2.50 16.37 21.90
C TYR A 343 -3.57 17.03 22.75
N ASN A 344 -3.11 17.68 23.79
CA ASN A 344 -3.92 18.51 24.63
C ASN A 344 -3.30 19.90 24.66
N ASP A 345 -4.05 20.90 24.17
CA ASP A 345 -3.63 22.31 24.11
C ASP A 345 -3.12 22.89 25.44
N LYS A 346 -3.39 22.20 26.56
CA LYS A 346 -2.97 22.58 27.91
C LYS A 346 -1.77 21.78 28.45
N TYR A 347 -1.53 20.57 27.97
CA TYR A 347 -0.58 19.63 28.60
C TYR A 347 0.52 19.12 27.66
N SER A 348 0.33 19.26 26.35
CA SER A 348 1.30 18.81 25.34
C SER A 348 2.27 19.93 25.00
N ASP A 349 3.51 19.55 24.65
CA ASP A 349 4.50 20.52 24.22
C ASP A 349 4.18 20.96 22.78
N PHE A 350 4.36 22.24 22.49
CA PHE A 350 3.99 22.83 21.19
C PHE A 350 4.89 22.35 20.04
N GLU A 351 6.07 21.82 20.36
CA GLU A 351 7.06 21.27 19.43
C GLU A 351 6.62 19.88 18.89
N ASP A 352 5.60 19.27 19.50
CA ASP A 352 5.09 17.96 19.11
C ASP A 352 4.39 17.97 17.74
N ILE A 353 3.89 19.14 17.34
CA ILE A 353 3.17 19.38 16.08
C ILE A 353 3.69 20.65 15.42
N GLU A 354 4.58 20.47 14.44
CA GLU A 354 5.19 21.59 13.73
C GLU A 354 4.84 21.57 12.24
N GLY A 355 4.78 22.75 11.63
CA GLY A 355 4.56 22.89 10.21
C GLY A 355 5.08 24.21 9.68
N ILE A 356 5.08 24.32 8.35
CA ILE A 356 5.32 25.59 7.65
C ILE A 356 4.12 25.92 6.77
N SER A 357 3.84 27.21 6.61
CA SER A 357 2.81 27.69 5.68
C SER A 357 3.37 27.80 4.26
N ALA A 358 3.65 26.66 3.62
CA ALA A 358 4.11 26.60 2.23
C ALA A 358 3.60 25.35 1.52
N ASP A 359 3.37 25.44 0.21
CA ASP A 359 3.08 24.26 -0.61
C ASP A 359 4.31 23.36 -0.79
N GLN A 360 4.09 22.14 -1.29
CA GLN A 360 5.15 21.14 -1.47
C GLN A 360 6.29 21.63 -2.39
N ILE A 361 5.97 22.41 -3.43
CA ILE A 361 6.96 22.91 -4.37
C ILE A 361 7.87 23.94 -3.67
N THR A 362 7.26 24.87 -2.94
CA THR A 362 7.95 25.89 -2.18
C THR A 362 8.78 25.26 -1.08
N PHE A 363 8.21 24.34 -0.29
CA PHE A 363 8.92 23.59 0.76
C PHE A 363 10.20 22.93 0.22
N ASN A 364 10.10 22.25 -0.94
CA ASN A 364 11.26 21.60 -1.56
C ASN A 364 12.30 22.57 -2.14
N SER A 365 11.95 23.85 -2.34
CA SER A 365 12.86 24.88 -2.83
C SER A 365 13.61 25.65 -1.73
N LEU A 366 13.13 25.59 -0.49
CA LEU A 366 13.75 26.26 0.66
C LEU A 366 15.02 25.53 1.10
N SER A 367 15.97 26.25 1.70
CA SER A 367 17.04 25.62 2.47
C SER A 367 16.52 25.13 3.82
N LEU A 368 17.24 24.20 4.47
CA LEU A 368 16.90 23.75 5.82
C LEU A 368 16.81 24.94 6.81
N GLU A 369 17.77 25.87 6.77
CA GLU A 369 17.75 27.08 7.59
C GLU A 369 16.50 27.95 7.34
N GLN A 370 16.03 28.05 6.10
CA GLN A 370 14.80 28.79 5.78
C GLN A 370 13.54 28.08 6.28
N ILE A 371 13.55 26.75 6.32
CA ILE A 371 12.45 25.94 6.87
C ILE A 371 12.42 26.14 8.39
N GLU A 372 13.56 25.97 9.07
CA GLU A 372 13.70 26.17 10.52
C GLU A 372 13.25 27.57 10.96
N GLN A 373 13.52 28.61 10.16
CA GLN A 373 13.06 29.98 10.43
C GLN A 373 11.55 30.20 10.25
N GLN A 374 10.89 29.38 9.42
CA GLN A 374 9.47 29.49 9.11
C GLN A 374 8.60 28.48 9.86
N GLN A 375 9.24 27.48 10.48
CA GLN A 375 8.59 26.45 11.26
C GLN A 375 7.94 27.05 12.51
N ALA A 376 6.68 26.70 12.69
CA ALA A 376 5.91 27.12 13.85
C ALA A 376 5.01 25.99 14.32
N PRO A 377 4.63 25.99 15.61
CA PRO A 377 3.65 25.06 16.14
C PRO A 377 2.32 25.17 15.38
N LEU A 378 1.78 24.02 14.97
CA LEU A 378 0.51 23.91 14.25
C LEU A 378 -0.67 24.51 15.03
N GLN A 379 -0.58 24.54 16.37
CA GLN A 379 -1.56 25.21 17.23
C GLN A 379 -1.79 26.68 16.85
N GLN A 380 -0.73 27.41 16.46
CA GLN A 380 -0.83 28.82 16.07
C GLN A 380 -1.61 29.04 14.76
N TYR A 381 -1.71 28.01 13.92
CA TYR A 381 -2.45 28.03 12.67
C TYR A 381 -3.89 27.53 12.81
N TRP A 382 -4.20 26.81 13.90
CA TRP A 382 -5.50 26.19 14.13
C TRP A 382 -6.41 26.95 15.09
N ASP A 383 -5.85 27.78 15.97
CA ASP A 383 -6.61 28.60 16.94
C ASP A 383 -7.22 29.87 16.34
N ILE A 384 -7.15 30.07 15.01
CA ILE A 384 -7.83 31.16 14.31
C ILE A 384 -9.24 30.71 13.89
N ILE A 385 -10.11 30.45 14.87
CA ILE A 385 -11.59 30.38 14.69
C ILE A 385 -12.29 31.10 15.85
#